data_AF-A0A7V3V1S1-F1
#
_entry.id   AF-A0A7V3V1S1-F1
#
_cell.length_a   1.000
_cell.length_b   1.000
_cell.length_c   1.000
_cell.angle_alpha   90.00
_cell.angle_beta   90.00
_cell.angle_gamma   90.00
#
_symmetry.space_group_name_H-M   'P 1'
#
loop_
_entity.id
_entity.type
_entity.pdbx_description
1 polymer ?
#
loop_
_entity_poly.entity_id
_entity_poly.type
_entity_poly.pdbx_seq_one_letter_code
_entity_poly.pdbx_strand_id
1 'polypeptide(L)'
;MESLFWTLIFSSGLSICVGIIWDGIFTNGSRLDRKTADRVLRLGGLKRINFSVCGYKEDVYEKIMLGLRRKETHDNILYFLSLKKKYPRGFPEVAISTVKLDLNKDDLRGFVSFWRKQPVDFIITADLWDRVGEYRLEGVGSVGKMFIQGHWLPPCRQVFDSLYIYYDGRVAPCCDDNDKRELIVGDMNTQSLKEVLNSSSLLSLRRLHLEGKRNLHPVCSRCYHFYVI
;
A
#
# COMPACT_ATOMS: atom_id res chain seq x y z
N MET A 1 -10.08 33.38 17.74
CA MET A 1 -8.75 32.73 17.66
C MET A 1 -8.71 31.57 16.66
N GLU A 2 -9.83 30.92 16.33
CA GLU A 2 -9.86 29.84 15.32
C GLU A 2 -9.86 30.32 13.85
N SER A 3 -10.19 31.58 13.58
CA SER A 3 -10.23 32.11 12.21
C SER A 3 -8.87 32.50 11.63
N LEU A 4 -7.85 32.70 12.47
CA LEU A 4 -6.52 33.17 12.04
C LEU A 4 -5.59 32.03 11.59
N PHE A 5 -5.85 30.79 12.01
CA PHE A 5 -5.00 29.65 11.65
C PHE A 5 -5.19 29.20 10.20
N TRP A 6 -6.40 29.36 9.66
CA TRP A 6 -6.71 29.04 8.25
C TRP A 6 -6.26 30.13 7.27
N THR A 7 -6.29 31.40 7.68
CA THR A 7 -5.94 32.52 6.78
C THR A 7 -4.44 32.59 6.46
N LEU A 8 -3.57 32.15 7.38
CA LEU A 8 -2.11 32.16 7.17
C LEU A 8 -1.60 31.09 6.20
N ILE A 9 -2.39 30.05 5.90
CA ILE A 9 -2.01 29.02 4.91
C ILE A 9 -2.25 29.51 3.48
N PHE A 10 -3.13 30.49 3.26
CA PHE A 10 -3.54 30.93 1.93
C PHE A 10 -2.92 32.25 1.45
N SER A 11 -2.20 33.00 2.28
CA SER A 11 -1.75 34.37 1.94
C SER A 11 -0.29 34.51 1.51
N SER A 12 0.49 33.43 1.37
CA SER A 12 1.88 33.51 0.91
C SER A 12 2.13 32.59 -0.28
N GLY A 13 1.94 33.12 -1.49
CA GLY A 13 2.45 32.56 -2.73
C GLY A 13 1.81 31.25 -3.16
N LEU A 14 0.95 31.31 -4.17
CA LEU A 14 0.47 30.15 -4.93
C LEU A 14 1.67 29.33 -5.48
N SER A 15 2.21 28.43 -4.67
CA SER A 15 2.54 27.10 -5.18
C SER A 15 1.21 26.37 -5.19
N ILE A 16 0.59 26.29 -6.36
CA ILE A 16 -0.37 25.22 -6.60
C ILE A 16 0.41 23.96 -6.26
N CYS A 17 0.10 23.33 -5.12
CA CYS A 17 0.42 21.93 -4.93
C CYS A 17 -0.38 21.23 -6.02
N VAL A 18 0.21 21.15 -7.22
CA VAL A 18 -0.25 20.28 -8.29
C VAL A 18 -0.03 18.90 -7.69
N GLY A 19 -1.02 18.42 -6.94
CA GLY A 19 -1.01 17.10 -6.37
C GLY A 19 -0.76 16.16 -7.54
N ILE A 20 0.42 15.54 -7.55
CA ILE A 20 0.68 14.47 -8.50
C ILE A 20 -0.32 13.39 -8.11
N ILE A 21 -1.40 13.27 -8.89
CA ILE A 21 -2.32 12.15 -8.75
C ILE A 21 -1.50 10.92 -9.13
N TRP A 22 -1.11 10.15 -8.11
CA TRP A 22 -0.41 8.90 -8.30
C TRP A 22 -1.45 7.81 -8.50
N ASP A 23 -1.83 7.58 -9.76
CA ASP A 23 -2.76 6.52 -10.15
C ASP A 23 -2.00 5.21 -10.30
N GLY A 24 -2.19 4.30 -9.34
CA GLY A 24 -1.49 3.02 -9.30
C GLY A 24 -2.40 1.85 -8.95
N ILE A 25 -2.09 0.68 -9.50
CA ILE A 25 -2.74 -0.58 -9.10
C ILE A 25 -1.70 -1.60 -8.64
N PHE A 26 -2.13 -2.44 -7.71
CA PHE A 26 -1.41 -3.64 -7.28
C PHE A 26 -2.17 -4.86 -7.79
N THR A 27 -1.47 -5.82 -8.37
CA THR A 27 -2.06 -7.06 -8.88
C THR A 27 -1.03 -8.17 -8.86
N ASN A 28 -1.43 -9.43 -8.73
CA ASN A 28 -0.50 -10.55 -8.92
C ASN A 28 -0.25 -10.88 -10.40
N GLY A 29 -1.02 -10.30 -11.34
CA GLY A 29 -0.86 -10.51 -12.78
C GLY A 29 -1.43 -11.84 -13.31
N SER A 30 -1.98 -12.72 -12.47
CA SER A 30 -2.44 -14.05 -12.90
C SER A 30 -3.64 -14.00 -13.87
N ARG A 31 -4.47 -12.96 -13.77
CA ARG A 31 -5.61 -12.70 -14.67
C ARG A 31 -5.31 -11.67 -15.76
N LEU A 32 -4.04 -11.28 -15.94
CA LEU A 32 -3.62 -10.35 -16.98
C LEU A 32 -3.47 -11.07 -18.32
N ASP A 33 -4.56 -11.65 -18.82
CA ASP A 33 -4.58 -12.25 -20.14
C ASP A 33 -4.34 -11.20 -21.24
N ARG A 34 -4.15 -11.68 -22.48
CA ARG A 34 -3.81 -10.79 -23.60
C ARG A 34 -4.82 -9.67 -23.81
N LYS A 35 -6.11 -9.97 -23.67
CA LYS A 35 -7.20 -9.01 -23.84
C LYS A 35 -7.17 -7.94 -22.74
N THR A 36 -6.89 -8.35 -21.51
CA THR A 36 -6.82 -7.48 -20.34
C THR A 36 -5.59 -6.61 -20.37
N ALA A 37 -4.42 -7.18 -20.69
CA ALA A 37 -3.16 -6.44 -20.87
C ALA A 37 -3.31 -5.30 -21.89
N ASP A 38 -3.89 -5.61 -23.04
CA ASP A 38 -4.15 -4.66 -24.12
C ASP A 38 -5.20 -3.61 -23.73
N ARG A 39 -6.26 -4.01 -23.02
CA ARG A 39 -7.25 -3.07 -22.48
C ARG A 39 -6.62 -2.09 -21.48
N VAL A 40 -5.80 -2.56 -20.54
CA VAL A 40 -5.12 -1.72 -19.54
C VAL A 40 -4.23 -0.67 -20.23
N LEU A 41 -3.42 -1.08 -21.20
CA LEU A 41 -2.52 -0.16 -21.91
C LEU A 41 -3.27 0.84 -22.81
N ARG A 42 -4.36 0.43 -23.47
CA ARG A 42 -5.16 1.33 -24.32
C ARG A 42 -5.97 2.36 -23.54
N LEU A 43 -6.56 1.97 -22.42
CA LEU A 43 -7.35 2.89 -21.59
C LEU A 43 -6.49 4.07 -21.12
N GLY A 44 -5.20 3.83 -20.86
CA GLY A 44 -4.29 4.84 -20.35
C GLY A 44 -4.68 5.28 -18.94
N GLY A 45 -4.18 6.43 -18.51
CA GLY A 45 -4.45 7.01 -17.18
C GLY A 45 -3.63 6.39 -16.03
N LEU A 46 -3.30 5.11 -16.10
CA LEU A 46 -2.49 4.45 -15.07
C LEU A 46 -1.04 4.94 -15.09
N LYS A 47 -0.55 5.45 -13.95
CA LYS A 47 0.84 5.88 -13.76
C LYS A 47 1.75 4.74 -13.32
N ARG A 48 1.27 3.81 -12.49
CA ARG A 48 2.06 2.63 -12.11
C ARG A 48 1.21 1.36 -12.05
N ILE A 49 1.81 0.25 -12.48
CA ILE A 49 1.33 -1.10 -12.17
C ILE A 49 2.39 -1.81 -11.34
N ASN A 50 1.98 -2.32 -10.18
CA ASN A 50 2.83 -3.13 -9.33
C ASN A 50 2.36 -4.58 -9.40
N PHE A 51 3.24 -5.45 -9.90
CA PHE A 51 3.04 -6.89 -9.89
C PHE A 51 3.60 -7.51 -8.60
N SER A 52 2.71 -7.98 -7.73
CA SER A 52 3.06 -8.73 -6.52
C SER A 52 3.42 -10.17 -6.90
N VAL A 53 4.71 -10.47 -6.95
CA VAL A 53 5.28 -11.76 -7.35
C VAL A 53 6.20 -12.24 -6.23
N CYS A 54 5.79 -13.27 -5.49
CA CYS A 54 6.60 -13.83 -4.41
C CYS A 54 7.20 -15.17 -4.82
N GLY A 55 8.50 -15.15 -5.15
CA GLY A 55 9.24 -16.32 -5.63
C GLY A 55 9.59 -16.23 -7.11
N TYR A 56 10.70 -16.87 -7.49
CA TYR A 56 11.22 -17.01 -8.83
C TYR A 56 11.30 -18.47 -9.26
N LYS A 57 11.72 -19.38 -8.38
CA LYS A 57 11.61 -20.82 -8.64
C LYS A 57 10.13 -21.24 -8.56
N GLU A 58 9.78 -22.25 -9.35
CA GLU A 58 8.39 -22.71 -9.48
C GLU A 58 7.83 -23.23 -8.15
N ASP A 59 8.57 -24.09 -7.47
CA ASP A 59 8.21 -24.65 -6.18
C ASP A 59 8.07 -23.57 -5.09
N VAL A 60 8.99 -22.60 -5.04
CA VAL A 60 8.94 -21.49 -4.10
C VAL A 60 7.74 -20.59 -4.37
N TYR A 61 7.52 -20.23 -5.64
CA TYR A 61 6.42 -19.36 -6.05
C TYR A 61 5.07 -19.99 -5.75
N GLU A 62 4.84 -21.23 -6.19
CA GLU A 62 3.55 -21.90 -6.06
C GLU A 62 3.23 -22.27 -4.60
N LYS A 63 4.27 -22.45 -3.77
CA LYS A 63 4.12 -22.62 -2.31
C LYS A 63 3.67 -21.34 -1.59
N ILE A 64 4.14 -20.18 -2.04
CA ILE A 64 3.79 -18.88 -1.41
C ILE A 64 2.51 -18.31 -2.01
N MET A 65 2.42 -18.30 -3.33
CA MET A 65 1.31 -17.75 -4.11
C MET A 65 0.27 -18.83 -4.40
N LEU A 66 -0.36 -19.32 -3.33
CA LEU A 66 -1.28 -20.46 -3.37
C LEU A 66 -2.34 -20.33 -4.48
N GLY A 67 -2.48 -21.40 -5.26
CA GLY A 67 -3.44 -21.47 -6.37
C GLY A 67 -3.02 -20.73 -7.64
N LEU A 68 -1.84 -20.09 -7.67
CA LEU A 68 -1.28 -19.50 -8.89
C LEU A 68 -0.20 -20.41 -9.47
N ARG A 69 -0.11 -20.45 -10.80
CA ARG A 69 0.97 -21.11 -11.53
C ARG A 69 2.04 -20.09 -11.91
N ARG A 70 3.30 -20.37 -11.58
CA ARG A 70 4.40 -19.42 -11.83
C ARG A 70 4.51 -19.11 -13.31
N LYS A 71 4.53 -20.16 -14.14
CA LYS A 71 4.68 -20.06 -15.59
C LYS A 71 3.61 -19.14 -16.19
N GLU A 72 2.34 -19.38 -15.89
CA GLU A 72 1.22 -18.59 -16.43
C GLU A 72 1.31 -17.12 -16.02
N THR A 73 1.59 -16.87 -14.74
CA THR A 73 1.66 -15.50 -14.22
C THR A 73 2.85 -14.73 -14.80
N HIS A 74 4.03 -15.37 -14.88
CA HIS A 74 5.21 -14.76 -15.49
C HIS A 74 5.00 -14.51 -16.99
N ASP A 75 4.42 -15.47 -17.72
CA ASP A 75 4.12 -15.32 -19.15
C ASP A 75 3.16 -14.15 -19.40
N ASN A 76 2.15 -13.96 -18.54
CA ASN A 76 1.23 -12.81 -18.62
C ASN A 76 1.97 -11.47 -18.43
N ILE A 77 2.83 -11.38 -17.41
CA ILE A 77 3.61 -10.15 -17.12
C ILE A 77 4.60 -9.87 -18.25
N LEU A 78 5.32 -10.88 -18.73
CA LEU A 78 6.25 -10.74 -19.87
C LEU A 78 5.52 -10.33 -21.14
N TYR A 79 4.33 -10.87 -21.39
CA TYR A 79 3.48 -10.44 -22.50
C TYR A 79 3.09 -8.97 -22.36
N PHE A 80 2.63 -8.54 -21.19
CA PHE A 80 2.30 -7.15 -20.91
C PHE A 80 3.48 -6.20 -21.16
N LEU A 81 4.68 -6.57 -20.68
CA LEU A 81 5.92 -5.82 -20.93
C LEU A 81 6.26 -5.74 -22.41
N SER A 82 6.08 -6.83 -23.17
CA SER A 82 6.29 -6.83 -24.62
C SER A 82 5.30 -5.92 -25.34
N LEU A 83 4.05 -5.89 -24.88
CA LEU A 83 2.98 -5.10 -25.46
C LEU A 83 3.16 -3.61 -25.15
N LYS A 84 3.60 -3.26 -23.94
CA LYS A 84 3.93 -1.88 -23.51
C LYS A 84 4.92 -1.20 -24.45
N LYS A 85 5.84 -1.93 -25.07
CA LYS A 85 6.80 -1.37 -26.05
C LYS A 85 6.12 -0.68 -27.24
N LYS A 86 4.87 -1.03 -27.55
CA LYS A 86 4.07 -0.41 -28.61
C LYS A 86 3.42 0.92 -28.18
N TYR A 87 3.51 1.28 -26.91
CA TYR A 87 2.86 2.46 -26.32
C TYR A 87 3.94 3.50 -25.93
N PRO A 88 4.15 4.56 -26.72
CA PRO A 88 5.31 5.46 -26.58
C PRO A 88 5.23 6.43 -25.38
N ARG A 89 4.15 6.40 -24.58
CA ARG A 89 3.92 7.38 -23.50
C ARG A 89 4.68 7.07 -22.20
N GLY A 90 5.54 6.05 -22.16
CA GLY A 90 6.34 5.66 -20.99
C GLY A 90 5.55 4.98 -19.85
N PHE A 91 4.25 5.26 -19.71
CA PHE A 91 3.37 4.76 -18.66
C PHE A 91 2.52 3.55 -19.07
N PRO A 92 2.05 2.73 -18.09
CA PRO A 92 2.37 2.82 -16.65
C PRO A 92 3.81 2.41 -16.38
N GLU A 93 4.48 3.01 -15.39
CA GLU A 93 5.68 2.44 -14.81
C GLU A 93 5.36 1.03 -14.29
N VAL A 94 6.28 0.08 -14.46
CA VAL A 94 6.10 -1.30 -14.03
C VAL A 94 7.03 -1.58 -12.87
N ALA A 95 6.43 -1.88 -11.71
CA ALA A 95 7.14 -2.41 -10.56
C ALA A 95 6.87 -3.91 -10.42
N ILE A 96 7.90 -4.68 -10.08
CA ILE A 96 7.74 -6.05 -9.58
C ILE A 96 8.07 -6.02 -8.10
N SER A 97 7.15 -6.44 -7.24
CA SER A 97 7.36 -6.47 -5.79
C SER A 97 7.32 -7.89 -5.24
N THR A 98 8.15 -8.12 -4.22
CA THR A 98 8.13 -9.33 -3.41
C THR A 98 8.27 -8.97 -1.93
N VAL A 99 7.63 -9.76 -1.07
CA VAL A 99 7.86 -9.71 0.38
C VAL A 99 8.95 -10.73 0.72
N LYS A 100 9.92 -10.30 1.52
CA LYS A 100 10.99 -11.16 2.04
C LYS A 100 10.41 -12.10 3.10
N LEU A 101 10.42 -13.40 2.80
CA LEU A 101 9.91 -14.48 3.64
C LEU A 101 11.00 -15.52 3.85
N ASP A 102 10.92 -16.29 4.94
CA ASP A 102 11.82 -17.44 5.13
C ASP A 102 11.72 -18.47 3.98
N LEU A 103 10.53 -18.58 3.38
CA LEU A 103 10.28 -19.48 2.26
C LEU A 103 10.97 -19.07 0.95
N ASN A 104 11.30 -17.78 0.75
CA ASN A 104 11.91 -17.30 -0.49
C ASN A 104 13.30 -16.68 -0.31
N LYS A 105 13.86 -16.64 0.91
CA LYS A 105 15.15 -15.98 1.19
C LYS A 105 16.28 -16.41 0.25
N ASP A 106 16.38 -17.70 -0.04
CA ASP A 106 17.40 -18.28 -0.92
C ASP A 106 17.10 -18.05 -2.42
N ASP A 107 15.86 -17.67 -2.73
CA ASP A 107 15.35 -17.43 -4.09
C ASP A 107 15.38 -15.94 -4.48
N LEU A 108 15.51 -15.03 -3.50
CA LEU A 108 15.51 -13.57 -3.71
C LEU A 108 16.57 -13.11 -4.72
N ARG A 109 17.78 -13.70 -4.69
CA ARG A 109 18.84 -13.36 -5.65
C ARG A 109 18.44 -13.75 -7.08
N GLY A 110 17.85 -14.92 -7.26
CA GLY A 110 17.33 -15.39 -8.55
C GLY A 110 16.21 -14.50 -9.05
N PHE A 111 15.28 -14.15 -8.17
CA PHE A 111 14.20 -13.20 -8.44
C PHE A 111 14.69 -11.85 -8.95
N VAL A 112 15.59 -11.19 -8.21
CA VAL A 112 16.14 -9.89 -8.62
C VAL A 112 16.90 -10.02 -9.93
N SER A 113 17.72 -11.08 -10.09
CA SER A 113 18.48 -11.28 -11.32
C SER A 113 17.60 -11.53 -12.54
N PHE A 114 16.47 -12.21 -12.40
CA PHE A 114 15.55 -12.48 -13.49
C PHE A 114 14.84 -11.20 -13.95
N TRP A 115 14.23 -10.47 -13.00
CA TRP A 115 13.44 -9.27 -13.31
C TRP A 115 14.31 -8.10 -13.77
N ARG A 116 15.57 -7.99 -13.30
CA ARG A 116 16.53 -6.99 -13.79
C ARG A 116 16.83 -7.09 -15.29
N LYS A 117 16.64 -8.26 -15.89
CA LYS A 117 16.83 -8.48 -17.33
C LYS A 117 15.61 -8.09 -18.17
N GLN A 118 14.49 -7.75 -17.51
CA GLN A 118 13.24 -7.36 -18.16
C GLN A 118 13.10 -5.82 -18.16
N PRO A 119 12.29 -5.24 -19.07
CA PRO A 119 12.09 -3.79 -19.14
C PRO A 119 11.09 -3.31 -18.06
N VAL A 120 11.44 -3.55 -16.79
CA VAL A 120 10.70 -3.09 -15.61
C VAL A 120 11.38 -1.85 -15.04
N ASP A 121 10.59 -0.94 -14.46
CA ASP A 121 11.08 0.32 -13.91
C ASP A 121 11.57 0.16 -12.46
N PHE A 122 10.93 -0.71 -11.68
CA PHE A 122 11.29 -0.96 -10.28
C PHE A 122 11.25 -2.44 -9.92
N ILE A 123 12.16 -2.85 -9.03
CA ILE A 123 12.13 -4.13 -8.34
C ILE A 123 12.14 -3.83 -6.84
N ILE A 124 11.07 -4.19 -6.15
CA ILE A 124 10.85 -3.86 -4.75
C ILE A 124 10.93 -5.13 -3.91
N THR A 125 11.86 -5.19 -2.97
CA THR A 125 11.92 -6.25 -1.95
C THR A 125 11.50 -5.65 -0.60
N ALA A 126 10.24 -5.84 -0.23
CA ALA A 126 9.70 -5.34 1.03
C ALA A 126 10.04 -6.30 2.18
N ASP A 127 10.33 -5.77 3.36
CA ASP A 127 10.35 -6.57 4.58
C ASP A 127 8.93 -7.00 4.94
N LEU A 128 8.81 -8.21 5.50
CA LEU A 128 7.56 -8.64 6.10
C LEU A 128 7.28 -7.76 7.32
N TRP A 129 6.06 -7.26 7.44
CA TRP A 129 5.59 -6.57 8.63
C TRP A 129 4.34 -7.24 9.18
N ASP A 130 4.10 -7.04 10.47
CA ASP A 130 2.88 -7.48 11.13
C ASP A 130 1.80 -6.39 11.01
N ARG A 131 0.67 -6.76 10.43
CA ARG A 131 -0.50 -5.90 10.31
C ARG A 131 -1.29 -5.96 11.61
N VAL A 132 -1.15 -4.93 12.46
CA VAL A 132 -2.00 -4.74 13.66
C VAL A 132 -2.03 -5.95 14.60
N GLY A 133 -0.90 -6.64 14.79
CA GLY A 133 -0.80 -7.75 15.76
C GLY A 133 -1.40 -9.06 15.26
N GLU A 134 -1.68 -9.21 13.97
CA GLU A 134 -2.34 -10.39 13.40
C GLU A 134 -1.42 -11.60 13.32
N TYR A 135 -0.12 -11.38 13.09
CA TYR A 135 0.84 -12.47 13.01
C TYR A 135 1.80 -12.44 14.20
N ARG A 136 1.80 -13.51 14.99
CA ARG A 136 2.92 -13.80 15.92
C ARG A 136 4.13 -14.23 15.09
N LEU A 137 4.77 -13.28 14.41
CA LEU A 137 5.98 -13.54 13.66
C LEU A 137 7.14 -13.61 14.66
N GLU A 138 7.56 -14.82 15.00
CA GLU A 138 8.87 -15.03 15.61
C GLU A 138 9.95 -14.57 14.60
N GLY A 139 10.90 -13.75 15.03
CA GLY A 139 12.06 -13.38 14.22
C GLY A 139 11.86 -12.31 13.15
N VAL A 140 10.63 -11.82 12.88
CA VAL A 140 10.48 -10.57 12.12
C VAL A 140 10.87 -9.44 13.03
N GLY A 141 12.06 -8.89 12.75
CA GLY A 141 12.65 -7.75 13.41
C GLY A 141 11.61 -6.67 13.55
N SER A 142 11.00 -6.64 14.72
CA SER A 142 10.00 -5.65 15.07
C SER A 142 10.81 -4.43 15.44
N VAL A 143 11.28 -3.73 14.41
CA VAL A 143 11.84 -2.39 14.53
C VAL A 143 10.88 -1.56 15.39
N GLY A 144 9.56 -1.81 15.29
CA GLY A 144 8.54 -1.24 16.16
C GLY A 144 8.44 -1.77 17.60
N LYS A 145 8.79 -3.04 17.92
CA LYS A 145 8.77 -3.53 19.32
C LYS A 145 9.88 -2.87 20.15
N MET A 146 11.03 -2.56 19.54
CA MET A 146 12.14 -1.90 20.23
C MET A 146 11.77 -0.52 20.79
N PHE A 147 10.78 0.18 20.23
CA PHE A 147 10.39 1.53 20.69
C PHE A 147 9.21 1.56 21.68
N ILE A 148 8.60 0.42 22.00
CA ILE A 148 7.39 0.36 22.85
C ILE A 148 7.70 0.12 24.34
N GLN A 149 8.98 0.05 24.71
CA GLN A 149 9.36 0.12 26.12
C GLN A 149 9.27 1.57 26.63
N GLY A 150 8.05 2.00 26.99
CA GLY A 150 7.82 3.13 27.88
C GLY A 150 7.89 4.55 27.28
N HIS A 151 7.90 4.71 25.96
CA HIS A 151 8.00 6.02 25.32
C HIS A 151 6.76 6.44 24.53
N TRP A 152 6.53 7.75 24.54
CA TRP A 152 5.54 8.46 23.72
C TRP A 152 5.56 7.95 22.27
N LEU A 153 4.40 7.51 21.76
CA LEU A 153 4.28 7.09 20.37
C LEU A 153 3.88 8.30 19.54
N PRO A 154 4.68 8.70 18.52
CA PRO A 154 4.32 9.84 17.69
C PRO A 154 2.98 9.62 16.98
N PRO A 155 2.28 10.71 16.63
CA PRO A 155 1.11 10.64 15.77
C PRO A 155 1.42 9.85 14.50
N CYS A 156 0.58 8.86 14.17
CA CYS A 156 0.71 8.11 12.93
C CYS A 156 0.27 9.00 11.78
N ARG A 157 1.14 9.22 10.79
CA ARG A 157 0.84 10.04 9.62
C ARG A 157 -0.42 9.59 8.86
N GLN A 158 -0.67 8.28 8.76
CA GLN A 158 -1.79 7.73 7.98
C GLN A 158 -3.16 8.27 8.41
N VAL A 159 -3.38 8.54 9.70
CA VAL A 159 -4.68 9.05 10.16
C VAL A 159 -4.94 10.50 9.72
N PHE A 160 -3.92 11.20 9.24
CA PHE A 160 -4.01 12.59 8.79
C PHE A 160 -4.06 12.72 7.28
N ASP A 161 -3.34 11.88 6.53
CA ASP A 161 -3.16 12.06 5.09
C ASP A 161 -3.70 10.92 4.21
N SER A 162 -4.26 9.88 4.82
CA SER A 162 -4.70 8.68 4.10
C SER A 162 -6.15 8.30 4.45
N LEU A 163 -6.88 7.82 3.44
CA LEU A 163 -8.16 7.15 3.60
C LEU A 163 -8.17 5.89 2.73
N TYR A 164 -8.73 4.82 3.28
CA TYR A 164 -8.87 3.52 2.65
C TYR A 164 -10.35 3.18 2.56
N ILE A 165 -10.87 3.04 1.34
CA ILE A 165 -12.27 2.70 1.08
C ILE A 165 -12.32 1.21 0.76
N TYR A 166 -13.02 0.44 1.60
CA TYR A 166 -13.23 -0.99 1.39
C TYR A 166 -14.21 -1.26 0.25
N TYR A 167 -14.25 -2.49 -0.25
CA TYR A 167 -15.13 -2.89 -1.36
C TYR A 167 -16.62 -2.68 -1.07
N ASP A 168 -17.01 -2.65 0.21
CA ASP A 168 -18.39 -2.45 0.65
C ASP A 168 -18.71 -0.98 0.97
N GLY A 169 -17.79 -0.05 0.68
CA GLY A 169 -17.96 1.39 0.86
C GLY A 169 -17.55 1.90 2.24
N ARG A 170 -17.35 1.03 3.24
CA ARG A 170 -16.83 1.44 4.56
C ARG A 170 -15.43 2.05 4.41
N VAL A 171 -15.12 3.05 5.23
CA VAL A 171 -13.87 3.81 5.16
C VAL A 171 -13.06 3.64 6.42
N ALA A 172 -11.76 3.41 6.28
CA ALA A 172 -10.77 3.41 7.36
C ALA A 172 -9.66 4.44 7.08
N PRO A 173 -8.96 4.95 8.11
CA PRO A 173 -7.82 5.86 7.95
C PRO A 173 -6.48 5.14 7.83
N CYS A 174 -6.48 3.81 7.73
CA CYS A 174 -5.29 2.96 7.68
C CYS A 174 -5.65 1.63 6.99
N CYS A 175 -4.72 1.08 6.20
CA CYS A 175 -4.88 -0.21 5.51
C CYS A 175 -4.32 -1.41 6.30
N ASP A 176 -3.68 -1.19 7.45
CA ASP A 176 -3.13 -2.30 8.23
C ASP A 176 -4.25 -3.13 8.88
N ASP A 177 -5.40 -2.53 9.19
CA ASP A 177 -6.55 -3.22 9.79
C ASP A 177 -7.52 -3.81 8.74
N ASN A 178 -7.00 -4.12 7.54
CA ASN A 178 -7.83 -4.49 6.38
C ASN A 178 -8.64 -5.77 6.59
N ASP A 179 -8.14 -6.73 7.37
CA ASP A 179 -8.77 -8.05 7.48
C ASP A 179 -9.93 -8.01 8.48
N LYS A 180 -9.73 -7.37 9.65
CA LYS A 180 -10.76 -7.24 10.68
C LYS A 180 -11.71 -6.06 10.47
N ARG A 181 -11.24 -4.97 9.83
CA ARG A 181 -12.02 -3.77 9.52
C ARG A 181 -12.70 -3.18 10.77
N GLU A 182 -11.95 -3.08 11.85
CA GLU A 182 -12.36 -2.51 13.14
C GLU A 182 -12.18 -0.98 13.19
N LEU A 183 -11.26 -0.41 12.39
CA LEU A 183 -10.95 1.03 12.35
C LEU A 183 -11.82 1.81 11.35
N ILE A 184 -13.15 1.66 11.45
CA ILE A 184 -14.08 2.34 10.54
C ILE A 184 -14.36 3.78 10.99
N VAL A 185 -14.20 4.72 10.07
CA VAL A 185 -14.40 6.16 10.28
C VAL A 185 -15.52 6.77 9.42
N GLY A 186 -16.11 6.00 8.50
CA GLY A 186 -17.24 6.44 7.69
C GLY A 186 -17.69 5.40 6.68
N ASP A 187 -18.63 5.78 5.81
CA ASP A 187 -19.19 4.93 4.75
C ASP A 187 -19.55 5.76 3.51
N MET A 188 -18.88 5.49 2.39
CA MET A 188 -19.07 6.20 1.10
C MET A 188 -20.43 5.91 0.44
N ASN A 189 -21.19 4.92 0.90
CA ASN A 189 -22.56 4.69 0.42
C ASN A 189 -23.55 5.72 0.96
N THR A 190 -23.23 6.36 2.09
CA THR A 190 -24.13 7.27 2.81
C THR A 190 -23.53 8.64 3.08
N GLN A 191 -22.22 8.79 2.98
CA GLN A 191 -21.48 10.01 3.28
C GLN A 191 -20.61 10.43 2.09
N SER A 192 -20.53 11.73 1.86
CA SER A 192 -19.50 12.34 1.01
C SER A 192 -18.11 12.23 1.64
N LEU A 193 -17.06 12.31 0.81
CA LEU A 193 -15.67 12.31 1.29
C LEU A 193 -15.42 13.42 2.34
N LYS A 194 -16.04 14.59 2.14
CA LYS A 194 -15.94 15.72 3.08
C LYS A 194 -16.57 15.39 4.43
N GLU A 195 -17.70 14.68 4.45
CA GLU A 195 -18.34 14.25 5.68
C GLU A 195 -17.49 13.20 6.41
N VAL A 196 -16.90 12.23 5.70
CA VAL A 196 -15.99 11.25 6.29
C VAL A 196 -14.73 11.93 6.88
N LEU A 197 -14.15 12.89 6.15
CA LEU A 197 -12.98 13.65 6.63
C LEU A 197 -13.23 14.46 7.90
N ASN A 198 -14.49 14.82 8.16
CA ASN A 198 -14.95 15.59 9.33
C ASN A 198 -15.78 14.73 10.30
N SER A 199 -15.75 13.40 10.17
CA SER A 199 -16.53 12.52 11.04
C SER A 199 -16.02 12.58 12.48
N SER A 200 -16.93 12.43 13.45
CA SER A 200 -16.58 12.41 14.87
C SER A 200 -15.58 11.28 15.20
N SER A 201 -15.68 10.13 14.52
CA SER A 201 -14.77 9.00 14.67
C SER A 201 -13.35 9.33 14.18
N LEU A 202 -13.19 9.92 12.99
CA LEU A 202 -11.86 10.30 12.49
C LEU A 202 -11.23 11.43 13.32
N LEU A 203 -12.02 12.45 13.67
CA LEU A 203 -11.54 13.57 14.49
C LEU A 203 -11.13 13.11 15.89
N SER A 204 -11.88 12.20 16.52
CA SER A 204 -11.52 11.61 17.81
C SER A 204 -10.23 10.79 17.72
N LEU A 205 -10.06 10.00 16.65
CA LEU A 205 -8.85 9.22 16.43
C LEU A 205 -7.62 10.12 16.22
N ARG A 206 -7.75 11.20 15.42
CA ARG A 206 -6.68 12.20 15.23
C ARG A 206 -6.31 12.87 16.55
N ARG A 207 -7.30 13.22 17.38
CA ARG A 207 -7.07 13.78 18.71
C ARG A 207 -6.29 12.84 19.62
N LEU A 208 -6.64 11.55 19.66
CA LEU A 208 -5.87 10.54 20.40
C LEU A 208 -4.40 10.52 19.97
N HIS A 209 -4.13 10.63 18.67
CA HIS A 209 -2.76 10.66 18.15
C HIS A 209 -2.02 11.93 18.55
N LEU A 210 -2.62 13.11 18.40
CA LEU A 210 -2.00 14.40 18.76
C LEU A 210 -1.72 14.51 20.27
N GLU A 211 -2.56 13.89 21.11
CA GLU A 211 -2.39 13.87 22.56
C GLU A 211 -1.41 12.78 23.06
N GLY A 212 -0.78 12.01 22.16
CA GLY A 212 0.09 10.89 22.54
C GLY A 212 -0.65 9.69 23.16
N LYS A 213 -1.97 9.64 22.99
CA LYS A 213 -2.90 8.63 23.54
C LYS A 213 -3.40 7.65 22.48
N ARG A 214 -2.67 7.47 21.38
CA ARG A 214 -3.08 6.57 20.29
C ARG A 214 -3.32 5.14 20.75
N ASN A 215 -2.59 4.70 21.78
CA ASN A 215 -2.72 3.38 22.39
C ASN A 215 -4.06 3.16 23.11
N LEU A 216 -4.88 4.18 23.32
CA LEU A 216 -6.24 4.00 23.84
C LEU A 216 -7.20 3.44 22.79
N HIS A 217 -6.88 3.52 21.49
CA HIS A 217 -7.67 2.89 20.46
C HIS A 217 -7.26 1.41 20.31
N PRO A 218 -8.21 0.43 20.35
CA PRO A 218 -7.87 -1.00 20.33
C PRO A 218 -6.95 -1.42 19.17
N VAL A 219 -7.26 -0.97 17.96
CA VAL A 219 -6.45 -1.23 16.75
C VAL A 219 -5.05 -0.61 16.87
N CYS A 220 -4.95 0.67 17.23
CA CYS A 220 -3.67 1.38 17.30
C CYS A 220 -2.78 0.90 18.47
N SER A 221 -3.39 0.39 19.54
CA SER A 221 -2.69 -0.15 20.73
C SER A 221 -1.80 -1.35 20.43
N ARG A 222 -2.18 -2.13 19.41
CA ARG A 222 -1.47 -3.34 18.97
C ARG A 222 -0.75 -3.13 17.62
N CYS A 223 -0.68 -1.89 17.14
CA CYS A 223 0.03 -1.54 15.90
C CYS A 223 1.47 -1.14 16.19
N TYR A 224 2.40 -1.92 15.65
CA TYR A 224 3.85 -1.70 15.76
C TYR A 224 4.41 -0.92 14.56
N HIS A 225 3.54 -0.49 13.65
CA HIS A 225 3.94 0.22 12.45
C HIS A 225 3.96 1.73 12.69
N PHE A 226 5.05 2.37 12.28
CA PHE A 226 5.32 3.78 12.54
C PHE A 226 5.53 4.53 11.22
N TYR A 227 4.48 5.21 10.76
CA TYR A 227 4.62 6.33 9.84
C TYR A 227 4.77 7.59 10.67
N VAL A 228 6.01 7.95 11.00
CA VAL A 228 6.31 9.16 11.79
C VAL A 228 6.19 10.38 10.87
N ILE A 229 5.58 11.45 11.37
CA ILE A 229 5.58 12.79 10.76
C ILE A 229 6.94 13.44 10.98
#